data_AF-R4Z3H4-F1
#
_entry.id   AF-R4Z3H4-F1
#
_cell.length_a   1.000
_cell.length_b   1.000
_cell.length_c   1.000
_cell.angle_alpha   90.00
_cell.angle_beta   90.00
_cell.angle_gamma   90.00
#
_symmetry.space_group_name_H-M   'P 1'
#
loop_
_entity.id
_entity.type
_entity.pdbx_description
1 polymer ?
#
loop_
_entity_poly.entity_id
_entity_poly.type
_entity_poly.pdbx_seq_one_letter_code
_entity_poly.pdbx_strand_id
1 'polypeptide(L)'
;MTKNRSSKNDPSHPLLTEELLLRIAKLTHFHYLAKSAGERIEWDDPVAADTAWENLREEDRQQNLSQARSIPKKLELVGLEVADKSYDQRIRLTQAEIEILAADEHQRWMAVKANQGYRYGKTRSDIPPRRHPDLRSYESLEDKTKEFDRRIARMLPTWLQRVGLGVRRRHP
;
A
#
# COMPACT_ATOMS: atom_id res chain seq x y z
N MET A 1 36.72 -27.98 -8.03
CA MET A 1 35.24 -27.94 -8.16
C MET A 1 34.64 -27.45 -6.86
N THR A 2 34.55 -26.14 -6.67
CA THR A 2 33.95 -25.53 -5.48
C THR A 2 32.51 -25.13 -5.80
N LYS A 3 31.55 -25.87 -5.27
CA LYS A 3 30.16 -25.41 -5.12
C LYS A 3 30.01 -24.93 -3.69
N ASN A 4 29.84 -23.63 -3.48
CA ASN A 4 29.05 -23.18 -2.33
C ASN A 4 28.45 -21.78 -2.53
N ARG A 5 27.11 -21.78 -2.51
CA ARG A 5 26.16 -20.79 -1.99
C ARG A 5 26.31 -19.31 -2.38
N SER A 6 25.23 -18.79 -2.96
CA SER A 6 24.66 -17.54 -2.47
C SER A 6 23.14 -17.65 -2.42
N SER A 7 22.65 -17.50 -1.18
CA SER A 7 21.27 -17.48 -0.77
C SER A 7 20.52 -16.35 -1.48
N LYS A 8 19.31 -16.62 -1.97
CA LYS A 8 18.34 -15.57 -2.34
C LYS A 8 17.79 -14.97 -1.04
N ASN A 9 18.52 -14.05 -0.43
CA ASN A 9 17.99 -13.20 0.62
C ASN A 9 17.42 -11.95 -0.06
N ASP A 10 16.10 -11.86 -0.15
CA ASP A 10 15.43 -10.58 -0.37
C ASP A 10 15.81 -9.66 0.80
N PRO A 11 16.47 -8.51 0.58
CA PRO A 11 16.96 -7.72 1.70
C PRO A 11 15.77 -7.07 2.38
N SER A 12 15.38 -7.61 3.54
CA SER A 12 14.59 -6.89 4.53
C SER A 12 15.18 -5.50 4.70
N HIS A 13 14.38 -4.46 4.46
CA HIS A 13 14.85 -3.09 4.62
C HIS A 13 15.34 -2.88 6.07
N PRO A 14 16.52 -2.29 6.31
CA PRO A 14 17.20 -2.34 7.61
C PRO A 14 16.40 -1.74 8.78
N LEU A 15 15.47 -0.83 8.48
CA LEU A 15 14.58 -0.20 9.47
C LEU A 15 13.16 -0.80 9.53
N LEU A 16 12.76 -1.64 8.57
CA LEU A 16 11.42 -2.23 8.51
C LEU A 16 11.51 -3.71 8.86
N THR A 17 11.48 -3.99 10.16
CA THR A 17 11.39 -5.37 10.66
C THR A 17 10.04 -6.00 10.27
N GLU A 18 9.95 -7.32 10.29
CA GLU A 18 8.68 -8.03 10.04
C GLU A 18 7.57 -7.60 11.01
N GLU A 19 7.91 -7.27 12.26
CA GLU A 19 6.97 -6.74 13.24
C GLU A 19 6.39 -5.38 12.80
N LEU A 20 7.23 -4.46 12.33
CA LEU A 20 6.78 -3.15 11.85
C LEU A 20 5.97 -3.27 10.55
N LEU A 21 6.38 -4.17 9.65
CA LEU A 21 5.63 -4.49 8.44
C LEU A 21 4.23 -5.03 8.77
N LEU A 22 4.11 -5.90 9.77
CA LEU A 22 2.82 -6.40 10.24
C LEU A 22 1.95 -5.26 10.79
N ARG A 23 2.53 -4.37 11.61
CA ARG A 23 1.80 -3.20 12.14
C ARG A 23 1.31 -2.29 11.02
N ILE A 24 2.13 -2.03 9.99
CA ILE A 24 1.72 -1.27 8.82
C ILE A 24 0.63 -2.00 8.02
N ALA A 25 0.74 -3.32 7.84
CA ALA A 25 -0.25 -4.13 7.14
C ALA A 25 -1.63 -4.06 7.82
N LYS A 26 -1.67 -4.01 9.16
CA LYS A 26 -2.91 -3.81 9.92
C LYS A 26 -3.50 -2.41 9.71
N LEU A 27 -2.66 -1.37 9.74
CA LEU A 27 -3.08 0.03 9.50
C LEU A 27 -3.61 0.25 8.08
N THR A 28 -2.97 -0.35 7.08
CA THR A 28 -3.38 -0.26 5.67
C THR A 28 -4.72 -0.95 5.41
N HIS A 29 -4.96 -2.11 6.03
CA HIS A 29 -6.23 -2.82 5.95
C HIS A 29 -7.40 -2.01 6.52
N PHE A 30 -7.21 -1.40 7.69
CA PHE A 30 -8.22 -0.56 8.33
C PHE A 30 -8.65 0.61 7.42
N HIS A 31 -7.70 1.20 6.69
CA HIS A 31 -8.01 2.25 5.70
C HIS A 31 -8.81 1.73 4.48
N TYR A 32 -8.63 0.47 4.08
CA TYR A 32 -9.44 -0.15 3.02
C TYR A 32 -10.89 -0.38 3.45
N LEU A 33 -11.15 -0.75 4.71
CA LEU A 33 -12.52 -0.94 5.23
C LEU A 33 -13.29 0.38 5.34
N ALA A 34 -12.61 1.49 5.70
CA ALA A 34 -13.19 2.83 5.69
C ALA A 34 -13.72 3.24 4.30
N LYS A 35 -13.03 2.81 3.22
CA LYS A 35 -13.45 3.02 1.83
C LYS A 35 -14.75 2.28 1.49
N SER A 36 -15.01 1.11 2.09
CA SER A 36 -16.22 0.33 1.83
C SER A 36 -17.43 0.71 2.70
N ALA A 37 -17.20 1.25 3.91
CA ALA A 37 -18.28 1.53 4.86
C ALA A 37 -18.95 2.91 4.66
N GLY A 38 -18.29 3.86 3.97
CA GLY A 38 -18.82 5.23 3.85
C GLY A 38 -18.85 6.00 5.19
N GLU A 39 -18.27 5.42 6.23
CA GLU A 39 -18.27 5.95 7.58
C GLU A 39 -17.02 6.78 7.87
N ARG A 40 -17.19 7.77 8.76
CA ARG A 40 -16.10 8.57 9.30
C ARG A 40 -15.39 7.75 10.37
N ILE A 41 -14.58 6.80 9.94
CA ILE A 41 -13.80 5.96 10.86
C ILE A 41 -12.78 6.83 11.59
N GLU A 42 -12.75 6.76 12.92
CA GLU A 42 -11.68 7.38 13.72
C GLU A 42 -10.37 6.66 13.38
N TRP A 43 -9.47 7.41 12.74
CA TRP A 43 -8.33 6.94 11.96
C TRP A 43 -7.20 6.27 12.77
N ASP A 44 -7.43 5.94 14.05
CA ASP A 44 -6.36 5.60 15.01
C ASP A 44 -6.79 4.63 16.13
N ASP A 45 -7.83 3.81 15.94
CA ASP A 45 -8.21 2.77 16.92
C ASP A 45 -7.42 1.46 16.69
N PRO A 46 -6.42 1.12 17.53
CA PRO A 46 -5.62 -0.10 17.36
C PRO A 46 -6.45 -1.37 17.58
N VAL A 47 -7.47 -1.32 18.44
CA VAL A 47 -8.34 -2.46 18.76
C VAL A 47 -9.21 -2.78 17.55
N ALA A 48 -9.74 -1.76 16.87
CA ALA A 48 -10.49 -1.95 15.64
C ALA A 48 -9.61 -2.50 14.50
N ALA A 49 -8.36 -2.04 14.37
CA ALA A 49 -7.42 -2.55 13.37
C ALA A 49 -7.05 -4.02 13.61
N ASP A 50 -6.80 -4.42 14.85
CA ASP A 50 -6.52 -5.81 15.22
C ASP A 50 -7.75 -6.72 15.00
N THR A 51 -8.94 -6.25 15.38
CA THR A 51 -10.19 -7.01 15.19
C THR A 51 -10.49 -7.23 13.70
N ALA A 52 -10.28 -6.20 12.87
CA ALA A 52 -10.41 -6.32 11.42
C ALA A 52 -9.40 -7.32 10.84
N TRP A 53 -8.14 -7.28 11.32
CA TRP A 53 -7.08 -8.19 10.90
C TRP A 53 -7.37 -9.66 11.20
N GLU A 54 -7.89 -9.97 12.39
CA GLU A 54 -8.19 -11.35 12.78
C GLU A 54 -9.28 -11.97 11.91
N ASN A 55 -10.20 -11.16 11.39
CA ASN A 55 -11.28 -11.62 10.51
C ASN A 55 -10.90 -11.70 9.02
N LEU A 56 -9.67 -11.32 8.65
CA LEU A 56 -9.21 -11.44 7.26
C LEU A 56 -8.93 -12.88 6.86
N ARG A 57 -9.24 -13.20 5.60
CA ARG A 57 -8.73 -14.41 4.95
C ARG A 57 -7.21 -14.29 4.78
N GLU A 58 -6.51 -15.42 4.80
CA GLU A 58 -5.05 -15.44 4.70
C GLU A 58 -4.54 -14.75 3.43
N GLU A 59 -5.21 -14.92 2.30
CA GLU A 59 -4.89 -14.23 1.04
C GLU A 59 -4.92 -12.71 1.18
N ASP A 60 -5.87 -12.17 1.95
CA ASP A 60 -6.03 -10.74 2.16
C ASP A 60 -4.95 -10.21 3.12
N ARG A 61 -4.59 -11.00 4.15
CA ARG A 61 -3.43 -10.70 5.04
C ARG A 61 -2.13 -10.62 4.25
N GLN A 62 -1.89 -11.60 3.36
CA GLN A 62 -0.70 -11.62 2.50
C GLN A 62 -0.66 -10.44 1.53
N GLN A 63 -1.81 -10.02 0.99
CA GLN A 63 -1.88 -8.80 0.16
C GLN A 63 -1.52 -7.53 0.95
N ASN A 64 -2.01 -7.39 2.18
CA ASN A 64 -1.69 -6.25 3.04
C ASN A 64 -0.20 -6.23 3.45
N LEU A 65 0.37 -7.39 3.77
CA LEU A 65 1.81 -7.53 4.03
C LEU A 65 2.65 -7.20 2.80
N SER A 66 2.25 -7.67 1.61
CA SER A 66 2.90 -7.33 0.35
C SER A 66 2.87 -5.82 0.09
N GLN A 67 1.75 -5.15 0.36
CA GLN A 67 1.66 -3.69 0.27
C GLN A 67 2.60 -3.00 1.26
N ALA A 68 2.64 -3.43 2.52
CA ALA A 68 3.55 -2.87 3.52
C ALA A 68 5.03 -3.03 3.10
N ARG A 69 5.40 -4.20 2.56
CA ARG A 69 6.75 -4.47 2.04
C ARG A 69 7.13 -3.62 0.82
N SER A 70 6.14 -3.18 0.03
CA SER A 70 6.39 -2.32 -1.14
C SER A 70 6.70 -0.85 -0.79
N ILE A 71 6.46 -0.41 0.44
CA ILE A 71 6.57 1.00 0.84
C ILE A 71 7.94 1.63 0.53
N PRO A 72 9.09 0.99 0.84
CA PRO A 72 10.39 1.55 0.48
C PRO A 72 10.52 1.80 -1.02
N LYS A 73 10.10 0.83 -1.84
CA LYS A 73 10.20 0.96 -3.29
C LYS A 73 9.31 2.08 -3.83
N LYS A 74 8.13 2.26 -3.25
CA LYS A 74 7.23 3.38 -3.58
C LYS A 74 7.85 4.73 -3.25
N LEU A 75 8.47 4.87 -2.06
CA LEU A 75 9.17 6.10 -1.68
C LEU A 75 10.30 6.44 -2.67
N GLU A 76 11.06 5.44 -3.13
CA GLU A 76 12.12 5.66 -4.13
C GLU A 76 11.59 6.29 -5.42
N LEU A 77 10.38 5.95 -5.88
CA LEU A 77 9.77 6.50 -7.11
C LEU A 77 9.64 8.02 -7.07
N VAL A 78 9.57 8.60 -5.87
CA VAL A 78 9.38 10.04 -5.63
C VAL A 78 10.59 10.68 -4.94
N GLY A 79 11.75 10.01 -4.98
CA GLY A 79 12.99 10.52 -4.39
C GLY A 79 12.95 10.59 -2.86
N LEU A 80 12.18 9.73 -2.22
CA LEU A 80 12.09 9.60 -0.77
C LEU A 80 12.70 8.27 -0.30
N GLU A 81 12.99 8.18 0.99
CA GLU A 81 13.40 6.94 1.65
C GLU A 81 12.91 6.89 3.10
N VAL A 82 12.82 5.67 3.64
CA VAL A 82 12.51 5.45 5.05
C VAL A 82 13.70 5.90 5.90
N ALA A 83 13.42 6.63 6.97
CA ALA A 83 14.42 7.16 7.88
C ALA A 83 14.11 6.81 9.33
N ASP A 84 15.06 7.07 10.22
CA ASP A 84 14.83 7.04 11.66
C ASP A 84 13.83 8.14 12.08
N LYS A 85 13.11 7.92 13.19
CA LYS A 85 12.12 8.88 13.73
C LYS A 85 12.69 10.28 13.96
N SER A 86 13.98 10.39 14.25
CA SER A 86 14.67 11.68 14.42
C SER A 86 14.58 12.59 13.18
N TYR A 87 14.31 12.04 12.00
CA TYR A 87 14.02 12.79 10.77
C TYR A 87 12.53 13.17 10.65
N ASP A 88 11.90 13.64 11.74
CA ASP A 88 10.50 14.12 11.76
C ASP A 88 10.34 15.49 11.07
N GLN A 89 10.86 15.60 9.85
CA GLN A 89 10.33 16.59 8.94
C GLN A 89 9.00 16.04 8.43
N ARG A 90 7.91 16.73 8.71
CA ARG A 90 6.59 16.46 8.12
C ARG A 90 6.70 16.57 6.59
N ILE A 91 7.13 15.50 5.93
CA ILE A 91 7.24 15.44 4.48
C ILE A 91 5.84 15.67 3.92
N ARG A 92 5.72 16.73 3.13
CA ARG A 92 4.55 16.99 2.32
C ARG A 92 4.85 16.50 0.92
N LEU A 93 4.09 15.51 0.48
CA LEU A 93 4.13 15.07 -0.91
C LEU A 93 3.59 16.18 -1.81
N THR A 94 4.26 16.42 -2.93
CA THR A 94 3.73 17.31 -3.97
C THR A 94 2.60 16.62 -4.72
N GLN A 95 1.79 17.38 -5.46
CA GLN A 95 0.73 16.78 -6.28
C GLN A 95 1.30 15.77 -7.30
N ALA A 96 2.43 16.09 -7.92
CA ALA A 96 3.07 15.20 -8.90
C ALA A 96 3.51 13.87 -8.25
N GLU A 97 4.07 13.92 -7.04
CA GLU A 97 4.46 12.72 -6.29
C GLU A 97 3.26 11.88 -5.90
N ILE A 98 2.15 12.53 -5.52
CA ILE A 98 0.89 11.85 -5.22
C ILE A 98 0.37 11.11 -6.47
N GLU A 99 0.39 11.73 -7.66
CA GLU A 99 -0.04 11.06 -8.89
C GLU A 99 0.84 9.86 -9.25
N ILE A 100 2.18 9.96 -9.09
CA ILE A 100 3.11 8.85 -9.34
C ILE A 100 2.78 7.67 -8.42
N LEU A 101 2.64 7.92 -7.12
CA LEU A 101 2.33 6.90 -6.12
C LEU A 101 0.93 6.31 -6.30
N ALA A 102 -0.04 7.13 -6.73
CA ALA A 102 -1.41 6.69 -6.97
C ALA A 102 -1.50 5.78 -8.20
N ALA A 103 -0.78 6.10 -9.28
CA ALA A 103 -0.71 5.25 -10.47
C ALA A 103 -0.08 3.88 -10.15
N ASP A 104 1.01 3.86 -9.36
CA ASP A 104 1.63 2.62 -8.87
C ASP A 104 0.68 1.79 -8.00
N GLU A 105 -0.05 2.43 -7.08
CA GLU A 105 -1.05 1.75 -6.26
C GLU A 105 -2.18 1.14 -7.10
N HIS A 106 -2.65 1.85 -8.13
CA HIS A 106 -3.65 1.32 -9.05
C HIS A 106 -3.13 0.11 -9.82
N GLN A 107 -1.89 0.14 -10.32
CA GLN A 107 -1.26 -1.01 -10.98
C GLN A 107 -1.20 -2.22 -10.05
N ARG A 108 -0.80 -2.02 -8.78
CA ARG A 108 -0.81 -3.07 -7.76
C ARG A 108 -2.20 -3.65 -7.55
N TRP A 109 -3.22 -2.80 -7.40
CA TRP A 109 -4.61 -3.23 -7.23
C TRP A 109 -5.13 -4.03 -8.45
N MET A 110 -4.80 -3.59 -9.67
CA MET A 110 -5.15 -4.32 -10.89
C MET A 110 -4.52 -5.71 -10.91
N ALA A 111 -3.25 -5.84 -10.51
CA ALA A 111 -2.56 -7.14 -10.45
C ALA A 111 -3.23 -8.09 -9.44
N VAL A 112 -3.59 -7.58 -8.25
CA VAL A 112 -4.35 -8.33 -7.25
C VAL A 112 -5.69 -8.82 -7.82
N LYS A 113 -6.44 -7.94 -8.48
CA LYS A 113 -7.74 -8.29 -9.08
C LYS A 113 -7.60 -9.30 -10.21
N ALA A 114 -6.57 -9.18 -11.04
CA ALA A 114 -6.28 -10.14 -12.11
C ALA A 114 -6.00 -11.54 -11.54
N ASN A 115 -5.21 -11.63 -10.46
CA ASN A 115 -4.93 -12.88 -9.74
C ASN A 115 -6.20 -13.49 -9.12
N GLN A 116 -7.17 -12.65 -8.70
CA GLN A 116 -8.49 -13.09 -8.23
C GLN A 116 -9.45 -13.50 -9.37
N GLY A 117 -8.98 -13.55 -10.61
CA GLY A 117 -9.74 -13.95 -11.79
C GLY A 117 -10.59 -12.85 -12.44
N TYR A 118 -10.46 -11.59 -11.99
CA TYR A 118 -11.18 -10.48 -12.64
C TYR A 118 -10.55 -10.12 -13.98
N ARG A 119 -11.39 -9.65 -14.89
CA ARG A 119 -10.99 -9.05 -16.17
C ARG A 119 -11.68 -7.70 -16.36
N TYR A 120 -11.20 -6.91 -17.32
CA TYR A 120 -11.90 -5.69 -17.69
C TYR A 120 -13.32 -5.97 -18.17
N GLY A 121 -14.27 -5.13 -17.77
CA GLY A 121 -15.62 -5.11 -18.31
C GLY A 121 -16.37 -3.85 -17.90
N LYS A 122 -17.17 -3.29 -18.80
CA LYS A 122 -17.90 -2.02 -18.59
C LYS A 122 -18.80 -2.04 -17.34
N THR A 123 -19.31 -3.20 -16.97
CA THR A 123 -20.15 -3.40 -15.78
C THR A 123 -19.43 -4.33 -14.81
N ARG A 124 -19.49 -4.00 -13.52
CA ARG A 124 -18.94 -4.85 -12.46
C ARG A 124 -19.73 -6.15 -12.36
N SER A 125 -19.01 -7.26 -12.20
CA SER A 125 -19.56 -8.58 -11.90
C SER A 125 -18.63 -9.28 -10.93
N ASP A 126 -19.12 -9.62 -9.73
CA ASP A 126 -18.34 -10.35 -8.73
C ASP A 126 -18.51 -11.88 -8.85
N ILE A 127 -19.45 -12.33 -9.70
CA ILE A 127 -19.63 -13.74 -10.10
C ILE A 127 -18.90 -14.06 -11.42
N PRO A 128 -18.46 -15.32 -11.64
CA PRO A 128 -17.82 -15.72 -12.90
C PRO A 128 -18.74 -15.51 -14.13
N PRO A 129 -18.23 -14.97 -15.25
CA PRO A 129 -16.90 -14.37 -15.40
C PRO A 129 -16.80 -13.04 -14.65
N ARG A 130 -15.83 -12.94 -13.73
CA ARG A 130 -15.64 -11.76 -12.87
C ARG A 130 -15.13 -10.57 -13.67
N ARG A 131 -15.74 -9.41 -13.50
CA ARG A 131 -15.44 -8.18 -14.27
C ARG A 131 -15.38 -6.95 -13.38
N HIS A 132 -14.48 -6.02 -13.68
CA HIS A 132 -14.42 -4.72 -13.03
C HIS A 132 -14.13 -3.59 -14.04
N PRO A 133 -14.86 -2.47 -14.02
CA PRO A 133 -14.69 -1.38 -14.99
C PRO A 133 -13.35 -0.64 -14.85
N ASP A 134 -12.82 -0.59 -13.63
CA ASP A 134 -11.55 0.10 -13.35
C ASP A 134 -10.29 -0.74 -13.66
N LEU A 135 -10.42 -1.95 -14.21
CA LEU A 135 -9.28 -2.73 -14.73
C LEU A 135 -8.80 -2.18 -16.08
N ARG A 136 -8.32 -0.94 -16.06
CA ARG A 136 -7.82 -0.14 -17.18
C ARG A 136 -6.74 0.82 -16.67
N SER A 137 -6.02 1.50 -17.56
CA SER A 137 -4.91 2.38 -17.16
C SER A 137 -5.38 3.48 -16.20
N TYR A 138 -4.48 3.90 -15.29
CA TYR A 138 -4.78 4.93 -14.30
C TYR A 138 -5.27 6.21 -14.96
N GLU A 139 -4.64 6.61 -16.06
CA GLU A 139 -4.95 7.83 -16.82
C GLU A 139 -6.40 7.84 -17.30
N SER A 140 -6.94 6.67 -17.65
CA SER A 140 -8.30 6.49 -18.18
C SER A 140 -9.40 6.44 -17.12
N LEU A 141 -9.03 6.45 -15.83
CA LEU A 141 -9.99 6.49 -14.73
C LEU A 141 -10.65 7.87 -14.59
N GLU A 142 -11.87 7.86 -14.08
CA GLU A 142 -12.52 9.08 -13.60
C GLU A 142 -11.78 9.63 -12.38
N ASP A 143 -11.77 10.94 -12.22
CA ASP A 143 -11.01 11.61 -11.15
C ASP A 143 -11.45 11.17 -9.75
N LYS A 144 -12.76 10.94 -9.56
CA LYS A 144 -13.32 10.39 -8.32
C LYS A 144 -12.77 9.00 -7.97
N THR A 145 -12.44 8.19 -8.99
CA THR A 145 -11.86 6.87 -8.80
C THR A 145 -10.37 6.99 -8.46
N LYS A 146 -9.65 7.86 -9.19
CA LYS A 146 -8.23 8.18 -8.92
C LYS A 146 -8.00 8.66 -7.49
N GLU A 147 -8.95 9.42 -6.94
CA GLU A 147 -8.88 9.95 -5.59
C GLU A 147 -8.75 8.85 -4.52
N PHE A 148 -9.25 7.64 -4.75
CA PHE A 148 -9.01 6.54 -3.83
C PHE A 148 -7.52 6.18 -3.74
N ASP A 149 -6.82 6.10 -4.87
CA ASP A 149 -5.40 5.78 -4.91
C ASP A 149 -4.56 6.96 -4.39
N ARG A 150 -4.97 8.21 -4.67
CA ARG A 150 -4.34 9.42 -4.13
C ARG A 150 -4.42 9.50 -2.60
N ARG A 151 -5.54 9.07 -2.00
CA ARG A 151 -5.66 8.97 -0.54
C ARG A 151 -4.66 7.97 0.04
N ILE A 152 -4.51 6.80 -0.60
CA ILE A 152 -3.50 5.82 -0.20
C ILE A 152 -2.09 6.40 -0.30
N ALA A 153 -1.76 7.07 -1.40
CA ALA A 153 -0.48 7.74 -1.57
C ALA A 153 -0.20 8.77 -0.46
N ARG A 154 -1.20 9.60 -0.10
CA ARG A 154 -1.09 10.59 0.99
C ARG A 154 -0.86 9.97 2.38
N MET A 155 -1.35 8.74 2.63
CA MET A 155 -1.19 8.08 3.92
C MET A 155 0.18 7.42 4.11
N LEU A 156 0.95 7.22 3.03
CA LEU A 156 2.23 6.51 3.06
C LEU A 156 3.20 7.06 4.12
N PRO A 157 3.44 8.40 4.24
CA PRO A 157 4.30 8.93 5.29
C PRO A 157 3.71 8.76 6.70
N THR A 158 2.38 8.87 6.84
CA THR A 158 1.68 8.73 8.13
C THR A 158 1.77 7.31 8.68
N TRP A 159 1.70 6.28 7.83
CA TRP A 159 1.87 4.90 8.27
C TRP A 159 3.24 4.64 8.88
N LEU A 160 4.31 5.19 8.27
CA LEU A 160 5.66 5.08 8.79
C LEU A 160 5.81 5.81 10.13
N GLN A 161 5.28 7.04 10.24
CA GLN A 161 5.29 7.81 11.48
C GLN A 161 4.59 7.07 12.64
N ARG A 162 3.47 6.40 12.36
CA ARG A 162 2.71 5.63 13.35
C ARG A 162 3.46 4.41 13.91
N VAL A 163 4.35 3.82 13.11
CA VAL A 163 5.22 2.74 13.59
C VAL A 163 6.56 3.25 14.12
N GLY A 164 6.71 4.57 14.31
CA GLY A 164 7.90 5.17 14.87
C GLY A 164 9.06 5.32 13.88
N LEU A 165 8.76 5.43 12.58
CA LEU A 165 9.75 5.69 11.54
C LEU A 165 9.55 7.08 10.91
N GLY A 166 10.63 7.62 10.34
CA GLY A 166 10.62 8.87 9.58
C GLY A 166 10.60 8.63 8.07
N VAL A 167 10.46 9.73 7.32
CA VAL A 167 10.65 9.76 5.86
C VAL A 167 11.52 10.95 5.55
N ARG A 168 12.52 10.78 4.67
CA ARG A 168 13.36 11.90 4.21
C ARG A 168 13.50 11.91 2.70
N ARG A 169 13.84 13.09 2.16
CA ARG A 169 14.26 13.25 0.76
C ARG A 169 15.62 12.60 0.60
N ARG A 170 15.80 11.83 -0.48
CA ARG A 170 17.12 11.37 -0.90
C ARG A 170 17.91 12.61 -1.30
N HIS A 171 19.05 12.81 -0.66
CA HIS A 171 19.99 13.83 -1.14
C HIS A 171 20.57 13.35 -2.49
N PRO A 172 20.73 14.26 -3.47
CA PRO A 172 21.37 13.94 -4.74
C PRO A 172 22.83 13.48 -4.55
#